data_AF-A0A7G8BSC2-F1
#
_entry.id   AF-A0A7G8BSC2-F1
#
_cell.length_a   1.000
_cell.length_b   1.000
_cell.length_c   1.000
_cell.angle_alpha   90.00
_cell.angle_beta   90.00
_cell.angle_gamma   90.00
#
_symmetry.space_group_name_H-M   'P 1'
#
loop_
_entity.id
_entity.type
_entity.pdbx_description
1 polymer ?
#
loop_
_entity_poly.entity_id
_entity_poly.type
_entity_poly.pdbx_seq_one_letter_code
_entity_poly.pdbx_strand_id
1 'polypeptide(L)'
;MTRLELLRVLVGQAHSNGFPFKKWYVSRLGVPWISSDAALELLSTQRRYYALLFSHEFAQNFWKAGELMTFQVPTQTFSRAMPDGSVRVVTRKSYTRRSAREDVWRYHLGEMAVAEDPLRYIRRFLRVAEDMDEEVES
;
A
#
# COMPACT_ATOMS: atom_id res chain seq x y z
N MET A 1 -1.66 4.49 -19.88
CA MET A 1 -2.60 4.37 -18.74
C MET A 1 -2.89 5.76 -18.18
N THR A 2 -4.13 6.24 -18.32
CA THR A 2 -4.60 7.50 -17.74
C THR A 2 -4.73 7.40 -16.23
N ARG A 3 -4.89 8.54 -15.52
CA ARG A 3 -5.15 8.54 -14.06
C ARG A 3 -6.43 7.78 -13.73
N LEU A 4 -7.47 7.96 -14.53
CA LEU A 4 -8.75 7.28 -14.34
C LEU A 4 -8.58 5.76 -14.49
N GLU A 5 -7.90 5.30 -15.53
CA GLU A 5 -7.57 3.88 -15.71
C GLU A 5 -6.74 3.34 -14.54
N LEU A 6 -5.72 4.08 -14.09
CA LEU A 6 -4.91 3.69 -12.94
C LEU A 6 -5.77 3.52 -11.69
N LEU A 7 -6.64 4.49 -11.39
CA LEU A 7 -7.53 4.42 -10.24
C LEU A 7 -8.51 3.25 -10.35
N ARG A 8 -9.02 2.97 -11.55
CA ARG A 8 -9.90 1.82 -11.80
C ARG A 8 -9.19 0.50 -11.47
N VAL A 9 -7.95 0.31 -11.91
CA VAL A 9 -7.18 -0.90 -11.61
C VAL A 9 -6.83 -0.99 -10.12
N LEU A 10 -6.39 0.12 -9.50
CA LEU A 10 -6.07 0.18 -8.07
C LEU A 10 -7.27 -0.17 -7.20
N VAL A 11 -8.43 0.45 -7.47
CA VAL A 11 -9.68 0.17 -6.75
C VAL A 11 -10.15 -1.25 -7.03
N GLY A 12 -9.99 -1.75 -8.26
CA GLY A 12 -10.30 -3.14 -8.62
C GLY A 12 -9.54 -4.15 -7.76
N GLN A 13 -8.21 -4.01 -7.67
CA GLN A 13 -7.37 -4.88 -6.84
C GLN A 13 -7.71 -4.77 -5.34
N ALA A 14 -7.92 -3.56 -4.82
CA ALA A 14 -8.32 -3.41 -3.42
C ALA A 14 -9.72 -4.01 -3.17
N HIS A 15 -10.65 -3.85 -4.12
CA HIS A 15 -12.00 -4.38 -4.02
C HIS A 15 -12.02 -5.91 -4.06
N SER A 16 -11.22 -6.55 -4.92
CA SER A 16 -11.06 -8.02 -4.90
C SER A 16 -10.49 -8.54 -3.58
N ASN A 17 -9.78 -7.69 -2.84
CA ASN A 17 -9.26 -8.00 -1.52
C ASN A 17 -10.21 -7.63 -0.36
N GLY A 18 -11.38 -7.06 -0.64
CA GLY A 18 -12.41 -6.74 0.36
C GLY A 18 -12.64 -5.25 0.62
N PHE A 19 -12.01 -4.34 -0.11
CA PHE A 19 -12.20 -2.90 0.07
C PHE A 19 -13.64 -2.47 -0.27
N PRO A 20 -14.42 -1.93 0.69
CA PRO A 20 -15.82 -1.58 0.46
C PRO A 20 -15.95 -0.20 -0.20
N PHE A 21 -15.55 -0.08 -1.47
CA PHE A 21 -15.39 1.20 -2.17
C PHE A 21 -16.60 2.13 -2.09
N LYS A 22 -17.82 1.63 -2.31
CA LYS A 22 -19.06 2.43 -2.20
C LYS A 22 -19.26 3.00 -0.80
N LYS A 23 -19.11 2.17 0.23
CA LYS A 23 -19.28 2.58 1.64
C LYS A 23 -18.22 3.61 2.03
N TRP A 24 -16.96 3.35 1.66
CA TRP A 24 -15.85 4.27 1.86
C TRP A 24 -16.10 5.61 1.17
N TYR A 25 -16.50 5.61 -0.10
CA TYR A 25 -16.73 6.81 -0.90
C TYR A 25 -17.79 7.72 -0.27
N VAL A 26 -18.95 7.17 0.08
CA VAL A 26 -20.05 7.94 0.68
C VAL A 26 -19.66 8.48 2.05
N SER A 27 -19.03 7.66 2.89
CA SER A 27 -18.67 8.05 4.26
C SER A 27 -17.51 9.05 4.34
N ARG A 28 -16.53 8.96 3.42
CA ARG A 28 -15.31 9.78 3.46
C ARG A 28 -15.38 11.04 2.61
N LEU A 29 -16.08 11.00 1.47
CA LEU A 29 -16.21 12.17 0.61
C LEU A 29 -17.52 12.94 0.84
N GLY A 30 -18.50 12.33 1.51
CA GLY A 30 -19.81 12.97 1.74
C GLY A 30 -20.60 13.23 0.45
N VAL A 31 -20.24 12.56 -0.65
CA VAL A 31 -20.89 12.71 -1.95
C VAL A 31 -21.86 11.54 -2.18
N PRO A 32 -23.06 11.78 -2.73
CA PRO A 32 -23.98 10.71 -3.11
C PRO A 32 -23.34 9.72 -4.07
N TRP A 33 -23.64 8.43 -3.88
CA TRP A 33 -23.21 7.39 -4.80
C TRP A 33 -24.10 7.37 -6.04
N ILE A 34 -23.51 7.60 -7.21
CA ILE A 34 -24.19 7.49 -8.51
C ILE A 34 -23.81 6.14 -9.16
N SER A 35 -22.54 5.97 -9.50
CA SER A 35 -21.97 4.75 -10.06
C SER A 35 -20.49 4.64 -9.69
N SER A 36 -19.88 3.48 -9.93
CA SER A 36 -18.44 3.28 -9.73
C SER A 36 -17.62 4.18 -10.65
N ASP A 37 -18.01 4.28 -11.93
CA ASP A 37 -17.30 5.10 -12.91
C ASP A 37 -17.40 6.60 -12.56
N ALA A 38 -18.57 7.10 -12.18
CA ALA A 38 -18.73 8.48 -11.74
C ALA A 38 -17.90 8.80 -10.48
N ALA A 39 -17.81 7.85 -9.55
CA ALA A 39 -16.98 7.98 -8.35
C ALA A 39 -15.48 8.03 -8.70
N LEU A 40 -15.03 7.17 -9.62
CA LEU A 40 -13.64 7.14 -10.10
C LEU A 40 -13.28 8.39 -10.90
N GLU A 41 -14.20 8.87 -11.75
CA GLU A 41 -14.06 10.15 -12.44
C GLU A 41 -13.87 11.28 -11.43
N LEU A 42 -14.74 11.38 -10.43
CA LEU A 42 -14.63 12.38 -9.38
C LEU A 42 -13.28 12.32 -8.65
N LEU A 43 -12.82 11.12 -8.27
CA LEU A 43 -11.52 10.92 -7.64
C LEU A 43 -10.35 11.33 -8.55
N SER A 44 -10.48 11.11 -9.86
CA SER A 44 -9.47 11.49 -10.84
C SER A 44 -9.35 13.00 -11.02
N THR A 45 -10.42 13.75 -10.71
CA THR A 45 -10.44 15.22 -10.73
C THR A 45 -9.86 15.83 -9.46
N GLN A 46 -9.32 17.05 -9.58
CA GLN A 46 -8.98 17.93 -8.45
C GLN A 46 -8.08 17.30 -7.36
N ARG A 47 -7.26 16.31 -7.71
CA ARG A 47 -6.35 15.60 -6.78
C ARG A 47 -7.06 14.86 -5.64
N ARG A 48 -8.37 14.60 -5.75
CA ARG A 48 -9.16 13.89 -4.71
C ARG A 48 -8.71 12.46 -4.47
N TYR A 49 -8.04 11.85 -5.45
CA TYR A 49 -7.42 10.54 -5.31
C TYR A 49 -6.45 10.43 -4.12
N TYR A 50 -5.85 11.52 -3.63
CA TYR A 50 -5.02 11.44 -2.41
C TYR A 50 -5.82 10.99 -1.19
N ALA A 51 -7.10 11.34 -1.10
CA ALA A 51 -7.97 10.85 -0.01
C ALA A 51 -8.13 9.33 -0.07
N LEU A 52 -8.19 8.75 -1.28
CA LEU A 52 -8.20 7.31 -1.47
C LEU A 52 -6.83 6.69 -1.13
N LEU A 53 -5.76 7.21 -1.73
CA LEU A 53 -4.42 6.65 -1.61
C LEU A 53 -3.91 6.60 -0.17
N PHE A 54 -4.24 7.60 0.65
CA PHE A 54 -3.84 7.67 2.05
C PHE A 54 -4.91 7.15 3.02
N SER A 55 -5.98 6.54 2.51
CA SER A 55 -6.95 5.83 3.35
C SER A 55 -6.33 4.54 3.89
N HIS A 56 -6.29 4.37 5.21
CA HIS A 56 -5.81 3.15 5.84
C HIS A 56 -6.65 1.93 5.40
N GLU A 57 -7.97 2.11 5.32
CA GLU A 57 -8.89 1.06 4.87
C GLU A 57 -8.60 0.64 3.42
N PHE A 58 -8.24 1.60 2.56
CA PHE A 58 -7.80 1.27 1.20
C PHE A 58 -6.45 0.55 1.20
N ALA A 59 -5.45 1.08 1.92
CA ALA A 59 -4.11 0.51 1.97
C ALA A 59 -4.08 -0.93 2.50
N GLN A 60 -4.83 -1.21 3.57
CA GLN A 60 -4.95 -2.56 4.16
C GLN A 60 -5.51 -3.59 3.19
N ASN A 61 -6.45 -3.17 2.34
CA ASN A 61 -7.05 -4.05 1.33
C ASN A 61 -6.23 -4.09 0.05
N PHE A 62 -5.57 -3.00 -0.35
CA PHE A 62 -4.72 -2.99 -1.55
C PHE A 62 -3.48 -3.88 -1.38
N TRP A 63 -2.76 -3.73 -0.27
CA TRP A 63 -1.65 -4.59 0.10
C TRP A 63 -2.13 -5.68 1.07
N LYS A 64 -2.78 -6.72 0.52
CA LYS A 64 -3.39 -7.79 1.31
C LYS A 64 -2.38 -8.44 2.25
N ALA A 65 -2.77 -8.65 3.51
CA ALA A 65 -2.00 -9.42 4.46
C ALA A 65 -1.76 -10.85 3.94
N GLY A 66 -0.55 -11.38 4.13
CA GLY A 66 -0.16 -12.69 3.61
C GLY A 66 0.69 -12.64 2.34
N GLU A 67 0.65 -11.55 1.57
CA GLU A 67 1.50 -11.40 0.39
C GLU A 67 2.92 -10.98 0.74
N LEU A 68 3.88 -11.66 0.12
CA LEU A 68 5.29 -11.40 0.33
C LEU A 68 5.70 -10.08 -0.33
N MET A 69 5.76 -9.03 0.48
CA MET A 69 6.14 -7.69 0.04
C MET A 69 7.56 -7.34 0.48
N THR A 70 8.23 -6.57 -0.37
CA THR A 70 9.61 -6.12 -0.17
C THR A 70 9.61 -4.70 0.41
N PHE A 71 10.27 -4.51 1.55
CA PHE A 71 10.47 -3.20 2.16
C PHE A 71 11.88 -3.04 2.73
N GLN A 72 12.31 -1.79 2.88
CA GLN A 72 13.58 -1.47 3.53
C GLN A 72 13.37 -1.37 5.05
N VAL A 73 14.14 -2.15 5.80
CA VAL A 73 14.28 -1.95 7.23
C VAL A 73 15.35 -0.87 7.43
N PRO A 74 15.05 0.26 8.08
CA PRO A 74 16.04 1.32 8.29
C PRO A 74 17.13 0.86 9.24
N THR A 75 18.26 1.58 9.21
CA THR A 75 19.33 1.38 10.19
C THR A 75 18.79 1.62 11.60
N GLN A 76 18.94 0.64 12.49
CA GLN A 76 18.47 0.74 13.88
C GLN A 76 19.65 0.65 14.84
N THR A 77 19.58 1.43 15.92
CA THR A 77 20.59 1.48 16.96
C THR A 77 19.94 1.13 18.28
N PHE A 78 20.43 0.08 18.95
CA PHE A 78 19.87 -0.36 20.22
C PHE A 78 20.97 -0.75 21.21
N SER A 79 20.71 -0.53 22.50
CA SER A 79 21.59 -0.95 23.58
C SER A 79 21.40 -2.44 23.85
N ARG A 80 22.48 -3.22 23.79
CA ARG A 80 22.50 -4.64 24.10
C ARG A 80 23.40 -4.88 25.30
N ALA A 81 22.86 -5.53 26.33
CA ALA A 81 23.65 -6.09 27.42
C ALA A 81 24.46 -7.27 26.88
N MET A 82 25.77 -7.21 27.08
CA MET A 82 26.72 -8.25 26.70
C MET A 82 26.87 -9.25 27.85
N PRO A 83 27.36 -10.48 27.57
CA PRO A 83 27.57 -11.50 28.61
C PRO A 83 28.53 -11.07 29.73
N ASP A 84 29.39 -10.08 29.47
CA ASP A 84 30.34 -9.49 30.42
C ASP A 84 29.73 -8.41 31.33
N GLY A 85 28.41 -8.17 31.23
CA GLY A 85 27.70 -7.15 32.00
C GLY A 85 27.81 -5.73 31.42
N SER A 86 28.59 -5.52 30.35
CA SER A 86 28.67 -4.23 29.67
C SER A 86 27.42 -3.98 28.80
N VAL A 87 27.04 -2.71 28.65
CA VAL A 87 25.99 -2.30 27.70
C VAL A 87 26.67 -1.69 26.50
N ARG A 88 26.52 -2.32 25.33
CA ARG A 88 27.05 -1.79 24.07
C ARG A 88 25.93 -1.34 23.15
N VAL A 89 26.15 -0.21 22.50
CA VAL A 89 25.30 0.28 21.42
C VAL A 89 25.61 -0.55 20.16
N VAL A 90 24.60 -1.25 19.65
CA VAL A 90 24.70 -2.06 18.43
C VAL A 90 23.96 -1.33 17.32
N THR A 91 24.68 -1.01 16.24
CA THR A 91 24.10 -0.47 15.00
C THR A 91 23.85 -1.59 14.02
N ARG A 92 22.61 -1.79 13.62
CA ARG A 92 22.21 -2.72 12.56
C ARG A 92 21.95 -1.93 11.29
N LYS A 93 22.78 -2.15 10.26
CA LYS A 93 22.65 -1.48 8.96
C LYS A 93 21.29 -1.79 8.32
N SER A 94 20.80 -0.87 7.48
CA SER A 94 19.60 -1.08 6.68
C SER A 94 19.71 -2.31 5.80
N TYR A 95 18.61 -3.03 5.64
CA TYR A 95 18.54 -4.21 4.79
C TYR A 95 17.15 -4.37 4.19
N THR A 96 17.09 -5.00 3.02
CA THR A 96 15.84 -5.38 2.37
C THR A 96 15.23 -6.59 3.06
N ARG A 97 13.94 -6.52 3.41
CA ARG A 97 13.19 -7.63 3.97
C ARG A 97 11.98 -7.95 3.08
N ARG A 98 11.77 -9.23 2.81
CA ARG A 98 10.51 -9.76 2.26
C ARG A 98 9.65 -10.27 3.42
N SER A 99 8.42 -9.78 3.58
CA SER A 99 7.54 -10.22 4.67
C SER A 99 6.08 -10.19 4.26
N ALA A 100 5.32 -11.17 4.76
CA ALA A 100 3.87 -11.25 4.69
C ALA A 100 3.17 -10.57 5.89
N ARG A 101 3.90 -9.71 6.61
CA ARG A 101 3.42 -9.07 7.84
C ARG A 101 2.19 -8.22 7.59
N GLU A 102 1.24 -8.28 8.53
CA GLU A 102 -0.04 -7.57 8.44
C GLU A 102 0.10 -6.04 8.43
N ASP A 103 1.24 -5.49 8.88
CA ASP A 103 1.49 -4.05 8.97
C ASP A 103 2.32 -3.47 7.81
N VAL A 104 2.65 -4.25 6.77
CA VAL A 104 3.48 -3.79 5.64
C VAL A 104 2.83 -2.62 4.87
N TRP A 105 1.50 -2.56 4.80
CA TRP A 105 0.79 -1.41 4.22
C TRP A 105 1.16 -0.07 4.89
N ARG A 106 1.50 -0.07 6.19
CA ARG A 106 1.92 1.16 6.91
C ARG A 106 3.26 1.67 6.41
N TYR A 107 4.19 0.76 6.13
CA TYR A 107 5.47 1.11 5.53
C TYR A 107 5.24 1.79 4.17
N HIS A 108 4.42 1.18 3.30
CA HIS A 108 4.17 1.74 1.98
C HIS A 108 3.39 3.06 2.01
N LEU A 109 2.50 3.28 2.98
CA LEU A 109 1.91 4.60 3.19
C LEU A 109 2.95 5.65 3.58
N GLY A 110 3.91 5.30 4.45
CA GLY A 110 5.01 6.19 4.83
C GLY A 110 5.89 6.55 3.63
N GLU A 111 6.26 5.56 2.82
CA GLU A 111 7.05 5.76 1.61
C GLU A 111 6.29 6.58 0.56
N MET A 112 4.98 6.37 0.41
CA MET A 112 4.13 7.18 -0.46
C MET A 112 4.03 8.62 0.03
N ALA A 113 4.01 8.88 1.34
CA ALA A 113 3.90 10.22 1.88
C ALA A 113 5.13 11.09 1.56
N VAL A 114 6.31 10.47 1.37
CA VAL A 114 7.55 11.15 1.00
C VAL A 114 7.88 11.06 -0.50
N ALA A 115 7.08 10.32 -1.28
CA ALA A 115 7.29 10.19 -2.71
C ALA A 115 6.83 11.45 -3.46
N GLU A 116 7.61 11.86 -4.46
CA GLU A 116 7.25 12.98 -5.35
C GLU A 116 5.94 12.72 -6.11
N ASP A 117 5.73 11.47 -6.53
CA ASP A 117 4.51 11.01 -7.17
C ASP A 117 3.97 9.73 -6.50
N PRO A 118 3.02 9.85 -5.56
CA PRO A 118 2.43 8.71 -4.87
C PRO A 118 1.65 7.76 -5.80
N LEU A 119 1.06 8.27 -6.90
CA LEU A 119 0.38 7.41 -7.89
C LEU A 119 1.40 6.56 -8.64
N ARG A 120 2.54 7.12 -9.01
CA ARG A 120 3.64 6.36 -9.61
C ARG A 120 4.23 5.34 -8.64
N TYR A 121 4.34 5.69 -7.35
CA TYR A 121 4.82 4.77 -6.32
C TYR A 121 3.94 3.52 -6.23
N ILE A 122 2.62 3.72 -6.03
CA ILE A 122 1.68 2.61 -5.78
C ILE A 122 1.44 1.75 -7.02
N ARG A 123 1.56 2.33 -8.23
CA ARG A 123 1.44 1.61 -9.49
C ARG A 123 2.37 0.39 -9.59
N ARG A 124 3.53 0.41 -8.91
CA ARG A 124 4.50 -0.70 -8.92
C ARG A 124 4.02 -1.98 -8.23
N PHE A 125 2.91 -1.89 -7.50
CA PHE A 125 2.30 -3.00 -6.76
C PHE A 125 0.99 -3.47 -7.37
N LEU A 126 0.64 -2.96 -8.55
CA LEU A 126 -0.40 -3.56 -9.35
C LEU A 126 0.07 -4.93 -9.80
N ARG A 127 -0.73 -5.96 -9.51
CA ARG A 127 -0.53 -7.26 -10.14
C ARG A 127 -0.88 -7.08 -11.61
N VAL A 128 0.13 -6.98 -12.46
CA VAL A 128 -0.09 -7.22 -13.89
C VAL A 128 -0.57 -8.66 -13.95
N ALA A 129 -1.69 -8.91 -14.64
CA ALA A 129 -2.37 -10.20 -14.68
C ALA A 129 -1.53 -11.36 -15.28
N GLU A 130 -0.22 -11.21 -15.41
CA GLU A 130 0.72 -12.18 -15.97
C GLU A 130 1.43 -13.03 -14.89
N ASP A 131 1.48 -12.58 -13.62
CA ASP A 131 2.18 -13.35 -12.55
C ASP A 131 1.27 -14.39 -11.84
N MET A 132 0.02 -14.58 -12.28
CA MET A 132 -0.90 -15.57 -11.68
C MET A 132 -0.88 -16.94 -12.38
N ASP A 133 -0.18 -17.09 -13.49
CA ASP A 133 -0.10 -18.35 -14.25
C ASP A 133 1.14 -19.20 -13.91
N GLU A 134 2.14 -18.67 -13.19
CA GLU A 134 3.37 -19.42 -12.85
C GLU A 134 3.28 -20.27 -11.58
N GLU A 135 2.24 -20.14 -10.74
CA GLU A 135 2.08 -20.92 -9.50
C GLU A 135 1.24 -22.21 -9.66
N VAL A 136 0.77 -22.54 -10.87
CA VAL A 136 -0.07 -23.75 -11.10
C VAL A 136 0.73 -24.94 -11.66
N GLU A 137 2.02 -24.77 -11.99
CA GLU A 137 2.89 -25.87 -12.42
C GLU A 137 4.12 -26.04 -11.50
N SER A 138 3.93 -26.73 -10.38
CA SER A 138 5.02 -27.43 -9.67
C SER A 138 4.51 -28.64 -8.90
#